data_AF-A0A9E2K1T1-F1
#
_entry.id   AF-A0A9E2K1T1-F1
#
_cell.length_a   1.000
_cell.length_b   1.000
_cell.length_c   1.000
_cell.angle_alpha   90.00
_cell.angle_beta   90.00
_cell.angle_gamma   90.00
#
_symmetry.space_group_name_H-M   'P 1'
#
loop_
_entity.id
_entity.type
_entity.pdbx_description
1 polymer ?
#
loop_
_entity_poly.entity_id
_entity_poly.type
_entity_poly.pdbx_seq_one_letter_code
_entity_poly.pdbx_strand_id
1 'polypeptide(L)'
;MKHFLASLALGLGLFFGGSAAMAQATPAAEAKPAATAAAPAAAPAAAPAAEEAPAATPVPNKGDTAWMTVSTLLVILMTLPGLALFYGGLVRSKNMLSVLMQVFVVASLIYVLWVVYGYSVAFSGGSPFYGGFDKLFLKGITPESVAATFSKGVYIPELSFVGFQATFAGITCALIVGAFAERARFSAVLLFCV
;
A
#
# COMPACT_ATOMS: atom_id res chain seq x y z
N MET A 1 -25.70 26.58 2.37
CA MET A 1 -25.71 25.52 3.41
C MET A 1 -26.23 24.18 2.90
N LYS A 2 -27.38 24.12 2.21
CA LYS A 2 -27.97 22.85 1.70
C LYS A 2 -27.05 22.08 0.73
N HIS A 3 -26.36 22.79 -0.16
CA HIS A 3 -25.40 22.17 -1.11
C HIS A 3 -24.11 21.68 -0.43
N PHE A 4 -23.71 22.32 0.68
CA PHE A 4 -22.51 21.94 1.43
C PHE A 4 -22.76 20.66 2.26
N LEU A 5 -23.95 20.54 2.84
CA LEU A 5 -24.42 19.33 3.54
C LEU A 5 -24.61 18.15 2.57
N ALA A 6 -25.08 18.40 1.34
CA ALA A 6 -25.20 17.38 0.30
C ALA A 6 -23.83 16.85 -0.18
N SER A 7 -22.84 17.74 -0.36
CA SER A 7 -21.47 17.35 -0.71
C SER A 7 -20.76 16.61 0.42
N LEU A 8 -21.00 17.00 1.67
CA LEU A 8 -20.47 16.29 2.84
C LEU A 8 -21.09 14.90 3.00
N ALA A 9 -22.40 14.77 2.77
CA ALA A 9 -23.10 13.48 2.81
C ALA A 9 -22.66 12.54 1.67
N LEU A 10 -22.42 13.08 0.47
CA LEU A 10 -21.90 12.31 -0.65
C LEU A 10 -20.45 11.87 -0.41
N GLY A 11 -19.62 12.75 0.15
CA GLY A 11 -18.24 12.44 0.55
C GLY A 11 -18.18 11.36 1.64
N LEU A 12 -19.05 11.44 2.66
CA LEU A 12 -19.15 10.42 3.71
C LEU A 12 -19.71 9.10 3.17
N GLY A 13 -20.67 9.15 2.23
CA GLY A 13 -21.24 7.99 1.57
C GLY A 13 -20.25 7.23 0.70
N LEU A 14 -19.34 7.93 0.02
CA LEU A 14 -18.25 7.32 -0.76
C LEU A 14 -17.17 6.73 0.16
N PHE A 15 -16.90 7.36 1.32
CA PHE A 15 -15.92 6.87 2.30
C PHE A 15 -16.37 5.58 2.99
N PHE A 16 -17.68 5.46 3.29
CA PHE A 16 -18.24 4.24 3.89
C PHE A 16 -18.66 3.18 2.86
N GLY A 17 -19.04 3.58 1.64
CA GLY A 17 -19.47 2.66 0.57
C GLY A 17 -18.31 1.88 -0.09
N GLY A 18 -17.09 2.41 -0.06
CA GLY A 18 -15.91 1.77 -0.65
C GLY A 18 -15.37 0.57 0.15
N SER A 19 -15.71 0.43 1.43
CA SER A 19 -15.23 -0.68 2.27
C SER A 19 -15.98 -2.01 2.07
N ALA A 20 -17.03 -2.03 1.24
CA ALA A 20 -17.79 -3.25 0.95
C ALA A 20 -17.16 -4.15 -0.12
N ALA A 21 -16.04 -3.76 -0.75
CA ALA A 21 -15.42 -4.48 -1.86
C ALA A 21 -13.95 -4.87 -1.60
N MET A 22 -13.68 -5.50 -0.46
CA MET A 22 -12.56 -6.46 -0.27
C MET A 22 -12.61 -7.02 1.17
N ALA A 23 -13.68 -7.77 1.48
CA ALA A 23 -13.68 -8.63 2.65
C ALA A 23 -13.34 -10.04 2.21
N GLN A 24 -12.14 -10.51 2.56
CA GLN A 24 -11.73 -11.90 2.36
C GLN A 24 -12.62 -12.79 3.22
N ALA A 25 -13.44 -13.63 2.57
CA ALA A 25 -14.24 -14.63 3.25
C ALA A 25 -13.34 -15.71 3.86
N THR A 26 -13.24 -15.73 5.18
CA THR A 26 -12.91 -16.93 5.96
C THR A 26 -14.09 -17.90 5.85
N PRO A 27 -13.93 -19.17 5.43
CA PRO A 27 -14.98 -20.15 5.67
C PRO A 27 -14.99 -20.48 7.16
N ALA A 28 -15.99 -19.95 7.85
CA ALA A 28 -16.36 -20.34 9.19
C ALA A 28 -16.94 -21.77 9.19
N ALA A 29 -16.71 -22.49 10.27
CA ALA A 29 -17.29 -23.79 10.57
C ALA A 29 -18.82 -23.75 10.49
N GLU A 30 -19.43 -24.63 9.70
CA GLU A 30 -20.88 -24.75 9.61
C GLU A 30 -21.47 -25.41 10.86
N ALA A 31 -22.39 -24.69 11.48
CA ALA A 31 -23.23 -25.18 12.56
C ALA A 31 -24.32 -26.13 12.03
N LYS A 32 -24.38 -27.30 12.65
CA LYS A 32 -25.31 -28.42 12.44
C LYS A 32 -26.79 -28.03 12.62
N PRO A 33 -27.71 -28.34 11.68
CA PRO A 33 -29.15 -28.36 11.96
C PRO A 33 -29.57 -29.69 12.59
N ALA A 34 -30.51 -29.61 13.54
CA ALA A 34 -31.06 -30.73 14.28
C ALA A 34 -32.02 -31.61 13.44
N ALA A 35 -31.78 -32.91 13.54
CA ALA A 35 -32.60 -34.11 13.34
C ALA A 35 -34.01 -34.02 12.71
N THR A 36 -34.18 -34.76 11.61
CA THR A 36 -35.35 -35.62 11.34
C THR A 36 -34.86 -37.08 11.25
N ALA A 37 -35.53 -37.97 11.98
CA ALA A 37 -35.19 -39.39 12.09
C ALA A 37 -35.85 -40.22 10.98
N ALA A 38 -35.07 -40.97 10.19
CA ALA A 38 -35.53 -42.14 9.44
C ALA A 38 -34.37 -43.05 8.99
N ALA A 39 -34.38 -44.30 9.48
CA ALA A 39 -33.72 -45.55 9.03
C ALA A 39 -32.16 -45.61 8.86
N PRO A 40 -31.49 -46.69 9.34
CA PRO A 40 -30.03 -46.80 9.28
C PRO A 40 -29.57 -47.23 7.88
N ALA A 41 -29.10 -46.28 7.08
CA ALA A 41 -28.32 -46.55 5.88
C ALA A 41 -26.82 -46.54 6.25
N ALA A 42 -26.08 -47.52 5.72
CA ALA A 42 -24.69 -47.82 6.04
C ALA A 42 -23.76 -46.59 6.06
N ALA A 43 -22.88 -46.54 7.05
CA ALA A 43 -21.89 -45.47 7.24
C ALA A 43 -21.03 -45.27 5.98
N PRO A 44 -20.94 -44.05 5.42
CA PRO A 44 -19.92 -43.75 4.42
C PRO A 44 -18.57 -43.79 5.11
N ALA A 45 -17.65 -44.57 4.55
CA ALA A 45 -16.24 -44.59 4.96
C ALA A 45 -15.69 -43.15 4.94
N ALA A 46 -15.07 -42.75 6.04
CA ALA A 46 -14.39 -41.46 6.15
C ALA A 46 -13.35 -41.35 5.02
N ALA A 47 -13.55 -40.40 4.11
CA ALA A 47 -12.53 -40.01 3.16
C ALA A 47 -11.29 -39.57 3.95
N PRO A 48 -10.07 -40.01 3.59
CA PRO A 48 -8.86 -39.53 4.24
C PRO A 48 -8.82 -38.01 4.11
N ALA A 49 -8.58 -37.31 5.22
CA ALA A 49 -8.22 -35.91 5.18
C ALA A 49 -7.02 -35.77 4.24
N ALA A 50 -7.19 -35.01 3.16
CA ALA A 50 -6.10 -34.69 2.26
C ALA A 50 -5.03 -33.98 3.08
N GLU A 51 -3.89 -34.63 3.21
CA GLU A 51 -2.68 -34.06 3.80
C GLU A 51 -2.35 -32.80 2.99
N GLU A 52 -2.46 -31.64 3.64
CA GLU A 52 -2.14 -30.35 3.03
C GLU A 52 -0.65 -30.37 2.71
N ALA A 53 -0.33 -30.52 1.43
CA ALA A 53 1.05 -30.60 0.94
C ALA A 53 1.86 -29.42 1.53
N PRO A 54 3.10 -29.65 1.99
CA PRO A 54 3.90 -28.60 2.59
C PRO A 54 3.96 -27.41 1.64
N ALA A 55 3.49 -26.26 2.13
CA ALA A 55 3.49 -25.01 1.37
C ALA A 55 4.89 -24.82 0.77
N ALA A 56 4.98 -24.85 -0.56
CA ALA A 56 6.24 -24.67 -1.26
C ALA A 56 6.90 -23.41 -0.71
N THR A 57 8.17 -23.52 -0.30
CA THR A 57 8.95 -22.37 0.18
C THR A 57 8.78 -21.23 -0.83
N PRO A 58 8.33 -20.04 -0.40
CA PRO A 58 8.18 -18.90 -1.30
C PRO A 58 9.51 -18.60 -1.99
N VAL A 59 9.64 -18.92 -3.28
CA VAL A 59 10.82 -18.59 -4.07
C VAL A 59 10.48 -17.45 -5.00
N PRO A 60 11.04 -16.25 -4.81
CA PRO A 60 10.86 -15.14 -5.74
C PRO A 60 11.36 -15.47 -7.14
N ASN A 61 10.56 -15.15 -8.15
CA ASN A 61 10.97 -15.27 -9.54
C ASN A 61 11.88 -14.08 -9.92
N LYS A 62 12.96 -14.37 -10.66
CA LYS A 62 13.89 -13.33 -11.13
C LYS A 62 13.22 -12.33 -12.09
N GLY A 63 12.30 -12.80 -12.93
CA GLY A 63 11.51 -11.97 -13.84
C GLY A 63 10.59 -11.01 -13.09
N ASP A 64 9.88 -11.49 -12.06
CA ASP A 64 9.03 -10.64 -11.21
C ASP A 64 9.86 -9.59 -10.48
N THR A 65 11.03 -9.98 -9.98
CA THR A 65 11.97 -9.07 -9.30
C THR A 65 12.52 -8.01 -10.26
N ALA A 66 12.90 -8.41 -11.48
CA ALA A 66 13.37 -7.48 -12.51
C ALA A 66 12.25 -6.50 -12.91
N TRP A 67 11.04 -7.01 -13.14
CA TRP A 67 9.88 -6.18 -13.47
C TRP A 67 9.52 -5.22 -12.34
N MET A 68 9.60 -5.66 -11.09
CA MET A 68 9.36 -4.79 -9.92
C MET A 68 10.40 -3.68 -9.82
N THR A 69 11.66 -3.98 -10.12
CA THR A 69 12.75 -2.99 -10.15
C THR A 69 12.51 -1.96 -11.26
N VAL A 70 12.15 -2.41 -12.46
CA VAL A 70 11.80 -1.51 -13.58
C VAL A 70 10.58 -0.66 -13.24
N SER A 71 9.54 -1.26 -12.66
CA SER A 71 8.33 -0.55 -12.24
C SER A 71 8.65 0.52 -11.20
N THR A 72 9.52 0.22 -10.23
CA THR A 72 9.99 1.20 -9.24
C THR A 72 10.67 2.39 -9.93
N LEU A 73 11.54 2.15 -10.91
CA LEU A 73 12.19 3.22 -11.67
C LEU A 73 11.18 4.07 -12.45
N LEU A 74 10.14 3.46 -13.03
CA LEU A 74 9.08 4.19 -13.73
C LEU A 74 8.30 5.12 -12.79
N VAL A 75 7.97 4.68 -11.58
CA VAL A 75 7.27 5.54 -10.60
C VAL A 75 8.19 6.65 -10.07
N ILE A 76 9.48 6.37 -9.89
CA ILE A 76 10.46 7.42 -9.59
C ILE A 76 10.48 8.46 -10.71
N LEU A 77 10.51 8.02 -11.98
CA LEU A 77 10.49 8.92 -13.14
C LEU A 77 9.24 9.80 -13.19
N MET A 78 8.09 9.27 -12.77
CA MET A 78 6.85 10.05 -12.63
C MET A 78 6.99 11.18 -11.61
N THR A 79 7.77 10.99 -10.54
CA THR A 79 8.02 12.03 -9.52
C THR A 79 9.13 12.98 -9.96
N LEU A 80 10.27 12.41 -10.37
CA LEU A 80 11.52 13.08 -10.70
C LEU A 80 12.04 12.56 -12.05
N PRO A 81 11.93 13.33 -13.16
CA PRO A 81 11.53 14.73 -13.24
C PRO A 81 10.04 14.98 -13.55
N GLY A 82 9.21 13.93 -13.75
CA GLY A 82 7.86 14.07 -14.31
C GLY A 82 6.98 15.13 -13.62
N LEU A 83 6.71 14.94 -12.33
CA LEU A 83 5.86 15.81 -11.52
C LEU A 83 6.50 17.18 -11.29
N ALA A 84 7.83 17.19 -11.07
CA ALA A 84 8.61 18.40 -10.87
C ALA A 84 8.52 19.34 -12.08
N LEU A 85 8.63 18.80 -13.30
CA LEU A 85 8.47 19.55 -14.54
C LEU A 85 7.02 19.89 -14.82
N PHE A 86 6.08 18.99 -14.50
CA PHE A 86 4.65 19.24 -14.65
C PHE A 86 4.21 20.47 -13.84
N TYR A 87 4.49 20.50 -12.53
CA TYR A 87 4.16 21.65 -11.70
C TYR A 87 5.06 22.87 -11.95
N GLY A 88 6.34 22.65 -12.28
CA GLY A 88 7.25 23.70 -12.70
C GLY A 88 6.74 24.47 -13.93
N GLY A 89 6.14 23.77 -14.90
CA GLY A 89 5.56 24.36 -16.11
C GLY A 89 4.25 25.11 -15.89
N LEU A 90 3.56 24.88 -14.78
CA LEU A 90 2.32 25.61 -14.41
C LEU A 90 2.58 26.90 -13.64
N VAL A 91 3.81 27.08 -13.12
CA VAL A 91 4.21 28.28 -12.39
C VAL A 91 4.98 29.27 -13.26
N ARG A 92 5.18 30.49 -12.76
CA ARG A 92 5.99 31.47 -13.48
C ARG A 92 7.43 30.98 -13.55
N SER A 93 8.11 31.23 -14.67
CA SER A 93 9.50 30.81 -14.90
C SER A 93 10.46 31.19 -13.78
N LYS A 94 10.30 32.37 -13.17
CA LYS A 94 11.10 32.83 -12.03
C LYS A 94 10.97 31.95 -10.77
N ASN A 95 9.90 31.17 -10.67
CA ASN A 95 9.56 30.34 -9.51
C ASN A 95 9.67 28.83 -9.82
N MET A 96 9.91 28.45 -11.08
CA MET A 96 10.17 27.09 -11.54
C MET A 96 11.15 26.35 -10.62
N LEU A 97 12.31 26.96 -10.36
CA LEU A 97 13.36 26.35 -9.53
C LEU A 97 12.85 26.05 -8.12
N SER A 98 12.03 26.93 -7.53
CA SER A 98 11.43 26.68 -6.21
C SER A 98 10.54 25.45 -6.22
N VAL A 99 9.71 25.28 -7.25
CA VAL A 99 8.81 24.11 -7.34
C VAL A 99 9.59 22.82 -7.53
N LEU A 100 10.60 22.82 -8.40
CA LEU A 100 11.47 21.65 -8.61
C LEU A 100 12.16 21.23 -7.29
N MET A 101 12.69 22.20 -6.54
CA MET A 101 13.32 21.94 -5.25
C MET A 101 12.32 21.42 -4.21
N GLN A 102 11.10 21.97 -4.16
CA GLN A 102 10.07 21.51 -3.23
C GLN A 102 9.68 20.06 -3.51
N VAL A 103 9.42 19.69 -4.77
CA VAL A 103 9.09 18.32 -5.16
C VAL A 103 10.23 17.36 -4.82
N PHE A 104 11.49 17.73 -5.12
CA PHE A 104 12.65 16.90 -4.82
C PHE A 104 12.85 16.67 -3.32
N VAL A 105 12.79 17.72 -2.50
CA VAL A 105 13.03 17.62 -1.06
C VAL A 105 11.87 16.90 -0.37
N VAL A 106 10.62 17.17 -0.76
CA VAL A 106 9.46 16.46 -0.20
C VAL A 106 9.55 14.97 -0.52
N ALA A 107 9.78 14.58 -1.77
CA ALA A 107 9.93 13.17 -2.13
C ALA A 107 11.06 12.49 -1.34
N SER A 108 12.21 13.17 -1.22
CA SER A 108 13.37 12.65 -0.48
C SER A 108 13.09 12.51 1.02
N LEU A 109 12.43 13.50 1.63
CA LEU A 109 11.99 13.44 3.03
C LEU A 109 11.11 12.22 3.26
N ILE A 110 10.11 12.00 2.40
CA ILE A 110 9.20 10.87 2.54
C ILE A 110 9.91 9.54 2.37
N TYR A 111 10.89 9.41 1.48
CA TYR A 111 11.69 8.17 1.39
C TYR A 111 12.45 7.88 2.68
N VAL A 112 12.97 8.91 3.36
CA VAL A 112 13.59 8.73 4.69
C VAL A 112 12.56 8.30 5.72
N LEU A 113 11.42 8.99 5.83
CA LEU A 113 10.36 8.65 6.79
C LEU A 113 9.78 7.25 6.53
N TRP A 114 9.71 6.84 5.26
CA TRP A 114 9.27 5.51 4.84
C TRP A 114 10.15 4.42 5.45
N VAL A 115 11.48 4.60 5.39
CA VAL A 115 12.44 3.67 6.00
C VAL A 115 12.40 3.73 7.52
N VAL A 116 12.24 4.92 8.11
CA VAL A 116 12.21 5.08 9.57
C VAL A 116 10.99 4.40 10.19
N TYR A 117 9.78 4.69 9.69
CA TYR A 117 8.55 4.12 10.24
C TYR A 117 7.45 3.82 9.20
N GLY A 118 7.42 4.51 8.06
CA GLY A 118 6.28 4.45 7.13
C GLY A 118 6.00 3.04 6.63
N TYR A 119 7.05 2.26 6.30
CA TYR A 119 6.89 0.88 5.88
C TYR A 119 6.27 0.01 6.97
N SER A 120 6.73 0.16 8.22
CA SER A 120 6.20 -0.61 9.36
C SER A 120 4.72 -0.31 9.59
N VAL A 121 4.38 0.99 9.66
CA VAL A 121 3.00 1.42 9.91
C VAL A 121 2.05 1.02 8.76
N ALA A 122 2.55 0.86 7.53
CA ALA A 122 1.73 0.47 6.40
C ALA A 122 1.59 -1.05 6.20
N PHE A 123 2.67 -1.81 6.43
CA PHE A 123 2.78 -3.21 5.98
C PHE A 123 3.12 -4.22 7.07
N SER A 124 3.27 -3.79 8.33
CA SER A 124 3.49 -4.73 9.44
C SER A 124 2.18 -5.11 10.14
N GLY A 125 2.24 -6.16 10.97
CA GLY A 125 1.08 -6.66 11.69
C GLY A 125 0.58 -5.66 12.74
N GLY A 126 -0.74 -5.49 12.82
CA GLY A 126 -1.35 -4.53 13.75
C GLY A 126 -2.87 -4.55 13.69
N SER A 127 -3.46 -3.39 13.41
CA SER A 127 -4.90 -3.18 13.31
C SER A 127 -5.37 -3.11 11.84
N PRO A 128 -6.68 -3.16 11.56
CA PRO A 128 -7.22 -2.91 10.23
C PRO A 128 -6.95 -1.49 9.68
N PHE A 129 -6.53 -0.54 10.53
CA PHE A 129 -6.35 0.87 10.15
C PHE A 129 -4.89 1.26 9.95
N TYR A 130 -3.99 0.67 10.74
CA TYR A 130 -2.55 0.86 10.69
C TYR A 130 -1.87 -0.39 11.24
N GLY A 131 -0.67 -0.66 10.74
CA GLY A 131 0.20 -1.74 11.17
C GLY A 131 0.82 -1.49 12.55
N GLY A 132 2.06 -1.91 12.72
CA GLY A 132 2.81 -1.83 13.96
C GLY A 132 4.15 -1.10 13.82
N PHE A 133 4.96 -1.20 14.86
CA PHE A 133 6.32 -0.60 14.94
C PHE A 133 7.42 -1.67 15.03
N ASP A 134 7.10 -2.92 14.67
CA ASP A 134 8.00 -4.07 14.68
C ASP A 134 9.11 -3.97 13.61
N LYS A 135 8.84 -3.28 12.48
CA LYS A 135 9.77 -3.07 11.37
C LYS A 135 10.30 -1.64 11.30
N LEU A 136 10.36 -0.91 12.41
CA LEU A 136 11.04 0.39 12.48
C LEU A 136 12.47 0.28 11.94
N PHE A 137 12.90 1.25 11.13
CA PHE A 137 14.20 1.22 10.43
C PHE A 137 14.42 -0.05 9.58
N LEU A 138 13.33 -0.66 9.08
CA LEU A 138 13.35 -1.94 8.35
C LEU A 138 13.94 -3.10 9.18
N LYS A 139 13.82 -3.03 10.51
CA LYS A 139 14.33 -4.05 11.42
C LYS A 139 13.75 -5.42 11.08
N GLY A 140 14.63 -6.41 10.97
CA GLY A 140 14.25 -7.81 10.71
C GLY A 140 13.98 -8.12 9.24
N ILE A 141 14.15 -7.17 8.32
CA ILE A 141 14.11 -7.44 6.87
C ILE A 141 15.52 -7.84 6.42
N THR A 142 15.66 -9.05 5.90
CA THR A 142 16.91 -9.61 5.36
C THR A 142 16.80 -9.78 3.83
N PRO A 143 17.91 -10.01 3.11
CA PRO A 143 17.88 -10.29 1.67
C PRO A 143 17.02 -11.50 1.28
N GLU A 144 16.82 -12.43 2.20
CA GLU A 144 16.00 -13.64 2.04
C GLU A 144 14.53 -13.41 2.37
N SER A 145 14.19 -12.26 2.96
CA SER A 145 12.82 -11.94 3.33
C SER A 145 11.96 -11.71 2.09
N VAL A 146 10.73 -12.21 2.13
CA VAL A 146 9.79 -12.21 1.01
C VAL A 146 8.51 -11.49 1.38
N ALA A 147 7.96 -10.72 0.43
CA ALA A 147 6.65 -10.10 0.54
C ALA A 147 5.65 -10.83 -0.38
N ALA A 148 4.45 -11.07 0.13
CA ALA A 148 3.34 -11.56 -0.68
C ALA A 148 2.84 -10.44 -1.61
N THR A 149 2.46 -10.81 -2.83
CA THR A 149 1.81 -9.89 -3.78
C THR A 149 0.30 -10.09 -3.80
N PHE A 150 -0.41 -9.29 -4.59
CA PHE A 150 -1.86 -9.46 -4.80
C PHE A 150 -2.23 -10.77 -5.52
N SER A 151 -1.25 -11.40 -6.18
CA SER A 151 -1.42 -12.69 -6.85
C SER A 151 -1.06 -13.82 -5.90
N LYS A 152 -2.02 -14.71 -5.62
CA LYS A 152 -1.81 -15.87 -4.74
C LYS A 152 -0.64 -16.71 -5.26
N GLY A 153 0.31 -17.03 -4.37
CA GLY A 153 1.49 -17.83 -4.69
C GLY A 153 2.63 -17.08 -5.38
N VAL A 154 2.48 -15.77 -5.64
CA VAL A 154 3.55 -14.94 -6.21
C VAL A 154 4.18 -14.07 -5.12
N TYR A 155 5.49 -14.22 -4.96
CA TYR A 155 6.28 -13.54 -3.95
C TYR A 155 7.45 -12.79 -4.58
N ILE A 156 7.83 -11.68 -3.97
CA ILE A 156 8.98 -10.86 -4.37
C ILE A 156 9.87 -10.60 -3.16
N PRO A 157 11.15 -10.25 -3.35
CA PRO A 157 12.02 -9.86 -2.24
C PRO A 157 11.39 -8.68 -1.47
N GLU A 158 11.36 -8.76 -0.14
CA GLU A 158 10.71 -7.76 0.70
C GLU A 158 11.34 -6.38 0.50
N LEU A 159 12.67 -6.29 0.31
CA LEU A 159 13.35 -5.02 0.01
C LEU A 159 12.91 -4.40 -1.33
N SER A 160 12.62 -5.22 -2.35
CA SER A 160 12.07 -4.72 -3.61
C SER A 160 10.65 -4.17 -3.41
N PHE A 161 9.85 -4.82 -2.56
CA PHE A 161 8.52 -4.34 -2.20
C PHE A 161 8.58 -3.04 -1.38
N VAL A 162 9.47 -2.94 -0.40
CA VAL A 162 9.73 -1.72 0.38
C VAL A 162 10.06 -0.56 -0.55
N GLY A 163 10.99 -0.76 -1.48
CA GLY A 163 11.41 0.24 -2.45
C GLY A 163 10.30 0.68 -3.38
N PHE A 164 9.54 -0.28 -3.92
CA PHE A 164 8.39 0.01 -4.77
C PHE A 164 7.33 0.85 -4.04
N GLN A 165 6.95 0.46 -2.82
CA GLN A 165 5.93 1.17 -2.05
C GLN A 165 6.40 2.56 -1.59
N ALA A 166 7.71 2.74 -1.33
CA ALA A 166 8.29 4.05 -1.01
C ALA A 166 7.97 5.07 -2.12
N THR A 167 8.00 4.66 -3.39
CA THR A 167 7.71 5.54 -4.52
C THR A 167 6.28 6.08 -4.52
N PHE A 168 5.31 5.28 -4.07
CA PHE A 168 3.92 5.71 -3.93
C PHE A 168 3.76 6.70 -2.77
N ALA A 169 4.40 6.43 -1.63
CA ALA A 169 4.40 7.38 -0.52
C ALA A 169 5.01 8.73 -0.94
N GLY A 170 6.15 8.69 -1.65
CA GLY A 170 6.84 9.87 -2.15
C GLY A 170 6.03 10.68 -3.16
N ILE A 171 5.48 10.03 -4.19
CA ILE A 171 4.69 10.72 -5.23
C ILE A 171 3.40 11.32 -4.67
N THR A 172 2.74 10.65 -3.72
CA THR A 172 1.53 11.17 -3.07
C THR A 172 1.78 12.47 -2.34
N CYS A 173 2.88 12.56 -1.57
CA CYS A 173 3.22 13.81 -0.88
C CYS A 173 3.71 14.89 -1.86
N ALA A 174 4.42 14.50 -2.92
CA ALA A 174 4.87 15.44 -3.95
C ALA A 174 3.70 16.10 -4.71
N LEU A 175 2.57 15.40 -4.90
CA LEU A 175 1.36 15.96 -5.51
C LEU A 175 0.79 17.15 -4.72
N ILE A 176 0.96 17.16 -3.39
CA ILE A 176 0.48 18.23 -2.51
C ILE A 176 1.22 19.54 -2.78
N VAL A 177 2.50 19.47 -3.16
CA VAL A 177 3.31 20.65 -3.52
C VAL A 177 2.66 21.43 -4.66
N GLY A 178 2.06 20.74 -5.64
CA GLY A 178 1.35 21.38 -6.74
C GLY A 178 0.13 22.18 -6.31
N ALA A 179 -0.58 21.75 -5.26
CA ALA A 179 -1.76 22.45 -4.75
C ALA A 179 -1.41 23.79 -4.08
N PHE A 180 -0.22 23.88 -3.49
CA PHE A 180 0.26 25.08 -2.80
C PHE A 180 1.33 25.86 -3.57
N ALA A 181 1.55 25.54 -4.85
CA ALA A 181 2.62 26.10 -5.64
C ALA A 181 2.64 27.65 -5.55
N GLU A 182 3.78 28.18 -5.08
CA GLU A 182 4.03 29.61 -4.80
C GLU A 182 3.23 30.26 -3.64
N ARG A 183 2.37 29.53 -2.92
CA ARG A 183 1.44 30.10 -1.92
C ARG A 183 1.69 29.66 -0.47
N ALA A 184 2.55 28.69 -0.25
CA ALA A 184 2.92 28.22 1.09
C ALA A 184 4.41 28.43 1.38
N ARG A 185 4.74 28.63 2.67
CA ARG A 185 6.13 28.61 3.14
C ARG A 185 6.67 27.19 3.06
N PHE A 186 7.90 27.02 2.59
CA PHE A 186 8.49 25.70 2.43
C PHE A 186 8.51 24.88 3.73
N SER A 187 8.86 25.49 4.85
CA SER A 187 8.83 24.82 6.16
C SER A 187 7.44 24.31 6.56
N ALA A 188 6.38 25.02 6.16
CA ALA A 188 5.00 24.58 6.42
C ALA A 188 4.62 23.37 5.56
N VAL A 189 5.10 23.33 4.30
CA VAL A 189 4.93 22.16 3.42
C VAL A 189 5.65 20.95 4.01
N LEU A 190 6.89 21.10 4.49
CA LEU A 190 7.62 20.01 5.11
C LEU A 190 6.92 19.47 6.36
N LEU A 191 6.47 20.35 7.26
CA LEU A 191 5.72 19.97 8.46
C LEU A 191 4.39 19.29 8.15
N PHE A 192 3.75 19.66 7.04
CA PHE A 192 2.50 19.02 6.60
C PHE A 192 2.72 17.59 6.07
N CYS A 193 3.89 17.31 5.51
CA CYS A 193 4.22 16.00 4.94
C CYS A 193 4.74 14.96 5.97
N VAL A 194 5.13 15.40 7.17
CA VAL A 194 5.59 14.53 8.27
C VAL A 194 4.40 14.06 9.08
#